data_AF-A0A5E4JMV2-F1
#
_entry.id   AF-A0A5E4JMV2-F1
#
_cell.length_a   1.000
_cell.length_b   1.000
_cell.length_c   1.000
_cell.angle_alpha   90.00
_cell.angle_beta   90.00
_cell.angle_gamma   90.00
#
_symmetry.space_group_name_H-M   'P 1'
#
loop_
_entity.id
_entity.type
_entity.pdbx_description
1 polymer ?
#
loop_
_entity_poly.entity_id
_entity_poly.type
_entity_poly.pdbx_seq_one_letter_code
_entity_poly.pdbx_strand_id
1 'polypeptide(L)'
;MDEGAAAVNADDPKVKAIGHIREQINEERKKRFDVIGQLNMIRNKLRYKENEHEALSRLLAMTPPEGKNVGRLKRMKESIEFRIATEAGSLKTEKEMIKKLGDIDAELEEALKAYRFKRKAELVGKDIEDLKKRYDLLREQLKEYDTKLDSLYADLKRMTGWGSGPSGATGRPMMAKKHSKQQEPLEISLEDIATIKKKQGGDSKIGE
;
A
#
# COMPACT_ATOMS: atom_id res chain seq x y z
N MET A 1 -15.25 -25.96 55.69
CA MET A 1 -15.74 -24.65 55.23
C MET A 1 -14.84 -23.63 55.86
N ASP A 2 -13.98 -23.00 55.06
CA ASP A 2 -13.10 -21.94 55.53
C ASP A 2 -13.10 -20.85 54.46
N GLU A 3 -14.14 -20.01 54.54
CA GLU A 3 -14.34 -18.85 53.68
C GLU A 3 -13.43 -17.72 54.16
N GLY A 4 -12.14 -17.84 53.86
CA GLY A 4 -11.14 -16.80 54.09
C GLY A 4 -10.91 -15.93 52.85
N ALA A 5 -11.97 -15.51 52.16
CA ALA A 5 -11.85 -14.51 51.10
C ALA A 5 -11.65 -13.14 51.76
N ALA A 6 -10.39 -12.75 51.97
CA ALA A 6 -10.02 -11.41 52.40
C ALA A 6 -10.71 -10.39 51.48
N ALA A 7 -11.72 -9.70 52.02
CA ALA A 7 -12.36 -8.59 51.36
C ALA A 7 -11.29 -7.53 51.09
N VAL A 8 -10.85 -7.44 49.84
CA VAL A 8 -9.97 -6.36 49.37
C VAL A 8 -10.77 -5.07 49.57
N ASN A 9 -10.44 -4.31 50.63
CA ASN A 9 -11.11 -3.06 50.94
C ASN A 9 -11.00 -2.11 49.74
N ALA A 10 -12.10 -1.97 48.99
CA ALA A 10 -12.19 -1.12 47.81
C ALA A 10 -11.94 0.38 48.11
N ASP A 11 -11.94 0.75 49.38
CA ASP A 11 -11.68 2.10 49.88
C ASP A 11 -10.21 2.41 50.22
N ASP A 12 -9.28 1.45 50.08
CA ASP A 12 -7.86 1.74 50.22
C ASP A 12 -7.41 2.72 49.10
N PRO A 13 -6.85 3.90 49.44
CA PRO A 13 -6.39 4.87 48.46
C PRO A 13 -5.38 4.30 47.45
N LYS A 14 -4.60 3.28 47.83
CA LYS A 14 -3.70 2.58 46.90
C LYS A 14 -4.45 1.74 45.87
N VAL A 15 -5.52 1.05 46.28
CA VAL A 15 -6.35 0.24 45.37
C VAL A 15 -7.08 1.13 44.37
N LYS A 16 -7.59 2.29 44.82
CA LYS A 16 -8.18 3.32 43.94
C LYS A 16 -7.18 3.90 42.94
N ALA A 17 -5.97 4.23 43.39
CA ALA A 17 -4.91 4.74 42.51
C ALA A 17 -4.47 3.71 41.45
N ILE A 18 -4.36 2.43 41.84
CA ILE A 18 -4.07 1.33 40.90
C ILE A 18 -5.20 1.15 39.89
N GLY A 19 -6.47 1.27 40.32
CA GLY A 19 -7.64 1.24 39.44
C GLY A 19 -7.58 2.34 38.38
N HIS A 20 -7.32 3.58 38.79
CA HIS A 20 -7.21 4.72 37.90
C HIS A 20 -6.07 4.55 36.86
N ILE A 21 -4.89 4.10 37.27
CA ILE A 21 -3.77 3.84 36.33
C ILE A 21 -4.16 2.74 35.32
N ARG A 22 -4.87 1.69 35.74
CA ARG A 22 -5.34 0.65 34.82
C ARG A 22 -6.34 1.18 33.80
N GLU A 23 -7.23 2.08 34.20
CA GLU A 23 -8.16 2.76 33.30
C GLU A 23 -7.40 3.60 32.27
N GLN A 24 -6.45 4.43 32.71
CA GLN A 24 -5.59 5.22 31.82
C GLN A 24 -4.81 4.34 30.83
N ILE A 25 -4.26 3.21 31.28
CA ILE A 25 -3.59 2.24 30.40
C ILE A 25 -4.55 1.71 29.33
N ASN A 26 -5.79 1.38 29.70
CA ASN A 26 -6.78 0.87 28.76
C ASN A 26 -7.19 1.93 27.74
N GLU A 27 -7.34 3.19 28.16
CA GLU A 27 -7.64 4.31 27.26
C GLU A 27 -6.50 4.56 26.26
N GLU A 28 -5.26 4.65 26.74
CA GLU A 28 -4.10 4.87 25.88
C GLU A 28 -3.86 3.69 24.94
N ARG A 29 -4.14 2.44 25.37
CA ARG A 29 -4.12 1.25 24.50
C ARG A 29 -5.13 1.35 23.37
N LYS A 30 -6.36 1.83 23.64
CA LYS A 30 -7.39 2.02 22.60
C LYS A 30 -6.93 3.05 21.58
N LYS A 31 -6.48 4.23 22.03
CA LYS A 31 -5.96 5.29 21.16
C LYS A 31 -4.78 4.80 20.30
N ARG A 32 -3.84 4.08 20.92
CA ARG A 32 -2.72 3.44 20.21
C ARG A 32 -3.20 2.48 19.13
N PHE A 33 -4.17 1.62 19.44
CA PHE A 33 -4.71 0.65 18.50
C PHE A 33 -5.40 1.34 17.31
N ASP A 34 -6.14 2.41 17.55
CA ASP A 34 -6.78 3.20 16.49
C ASP A 34 -5.74 3.82 15.55
N VAL A 35 -4.64 4.37 16.10
CA VAL A 35 -3.53 4.90 15.31
C VAL A 35 -2.85 3.82 14.48
N ILE A 36 -2.63 2.62 15.03
CA ILE A 36 -2.10 1.46 14.29
C ILE A 36 -3.05 1.08 13.14
N GLY A 37 -4.36 1.08 13.38
CA GLY A 37 -5.37 0.87 12.34
C GLY A 37 -5.23 1.87 11.20
N GLN A 38 -5.14 3.17 11.51
CA GLN A 38 -4.95 4.22 10.52
C GLN A 38 -3.63 4.09 9.75
N LEU A 39 -2.52 3.77 10.44
CA LEU A 39 -1.22 3.52 9.82
C LEU A 39 -1.28 2.38 8.81
N ASN A 40 -1.97 1.28 9.14
CA ASN A 40 -2.16 0.15 8.24
C ASN A 40 -3.00 0.53 7.01
N MET A 41 -4.07 1.31 7.20
CA MET A 41 -4.88 1.81 6.09
C MET A 41 -4.06 2.70 5.14
N ILE A 42 -3.28 3.63 5.69
CA ILE A 42 -2.42 4.51 4.90
C ILE A 42 -1.34 3.71 4.20
N ARG A 43 -0.71 2.72 4.86
CA ARG A 43 0.30 1.85 4.23
C ARG A 43 -0.28 1.11 3.02
N ASN A 44 -1.48 0.55 3.14
CA ASN A 44 -2.14 -0.13 2.03
C ASN A 44 -2.46 0.85 0.88
N LYS A 45 -2.93 2.06 1.22
CA LYS A 45 -3.21 3.11 0.22
C LYS A 45 -1.93 3.61 -0.47
N LEU A 46 -0.83 3.78 0.27
CA LEU A 46 0.49 4.11 -0.27
C LEU A 46 0.95 3.05 -1.24
N ARG A 47 0.94 1.77 -0.85
CA ARG A 47 1.33 0.67 -1.74
C ARG A 47 0.52 0.67 -3.04
N TYR A 48 -0.79 0.86 -2.95
CA TYR A 48 -1.64 0.97 -4.14
C TYR A 48 -1.22 2.14 -5.04
N LYS A 49 -1.00 3.33 -4.45
CA LYS A 49 -0.62 4.53 -5.18
C LYS A 49 0.78 4.45 -5.79
N GLU A 50 1.73 3.86 -5.09
CA GLU A 50 3.08 3.60 -5.59
C GLU A 50 3.05 2.65 -6.79
N ASN A 51 2.27 1.57 -6.71
CA ASN A 51 2.07 0.66 -7.84
C ASN A 51 1.37 1.36 -9.02
N GLU A 52 0.36 2.20 -8.76
CA GLU A 52 -0.32 3.00 -9.77
C GLU A 52 0.67 3.95 -10.46
N HIS A 53 1.50 4.65 -9.69
CA HIS A 53 2.52 5.56 -10.20
C HIS A 53 3.59 4.83 -11.03
N GLU A 54 4.03 3.65 -10.57
CA GLU A 54 4.99 2.82 -11.29
C GLU A 54 4.42 2.34 -12.62
N ALA A 55 3.18 1.86 -12.63
CA ALA A 55 2.50 1.45 -13.86
C ALA A 55 2.38 2.62 -14.85
N LEU A 56 1.99 3.81 -14.38
CA LEU A 56 1.94 5.02 -15.21
C LEU A 56 3.32 5.42 -15.75
N SER A 57 4.36 5.30 -14.93
CA SER A 57 5.74 5.60 -15.32
C SER A 57 6.22 4.64 -16.42
N ARG A 58 5.91 3.35 -16.31
CA ARG A 58 6.22 2.35 -17.35
C ARG A 58 5.47 2.63 -18.65
N LEU A 59 4.18 2.97 -18.59
CA LEU A 59 3.40 3.34 -19.78
C LEU A 59 3.94 4.60 -20.46
N LEU A 60 4.34 5.60 -19.67
CA LEU A 60 4.97 6.82 -20.19
C LEU A 60 6.32 6.54 -20.85
N ALA A 61 7.13 5.63 -20.29
CA ALA A 61 8.41 5.24 -20.88
C ALA A 61 8.25 4.45 -22.20
N MET A 62 7.16 3.72 -22.37
CA MET A 62 6.81 3.03 -23.63
C MET A 62 6.28 4.00 -24.69
N THR A 63 5.82 5.19 -24.29
CA THR A 63 5.33 6.20 -25.23
C THR A 63 6.50 7.07 -25.67
N PRO A 64 6.74 7.26 -26.98
CA PRO A 64 7.88 8.04 -27.46
C PRO A 64 7.93 9.44 -26.80
N PRO A 65 9.10 9.90 -26.34
CA PRO A 65 9.26 11.17 -25.64
C PRO A 65 9.12 12.40 -26.57
N GLU A 66 8.79 12.20 -27.84
CA GLU A 66 8.62 13.30 -28.76
C GLU A 66 7.40 14.11 -28.35
N GLY A 67 7.69 15.29 -27.80
CA GLY A 67 6.72 16.33 -27.47
C GLY A 67 5.98 16.79 -28.72
N LYS A 68 5.09 15.95 -29.24
CA LYS A 68 4.11 16.32 -30.23
C LYS A 68 3.21 17.33 -29.56
N ASN A 69 3.45 18.60 -29.87
CA ASN A 69 2.71 19.71 -29.29
C ASN A 69 1.25 19.55 -29.71
N VAL A 70 0.39 19.16 -28.76
CA VAL A 70 -1.05 18.94 -29.00
C VAL A 70 -1.68 20.13 -29.71
N GLY A 71 -1.25 21.36 -29.39
CA GLY A 71 -1.73 22.57 -30.05
C GLY A 71 -1.25 22.75 -31.49
N ARG A 72 -0.10 22.17 -31.87
CA ARG A 72 0.36 22.11 -33.26
C ARG A 72 -0.45 21.09 -34.06
N LEU A 73 -0.62 19.88 -33.52
CA LEU A 73 -1.38 18.81 -34.18
C LEU A 73 -2.84 19.20 -34.42
N LYS A 74 -3.50 19.85 -33.45
CA LYS A 74 -4.85 20.41 -33.62
C LYS A 74 -4.93 21.41 -34.79
N ARG A 75 -3.98 22.35 -34.85
CA ARG A 75 -3.91 23.33 -35.95
C ARG A 75 -3.65 22.67 -37.30
N MET A 76 -2.81 21.63 -37.35
CA MET A 76 -2.56 20.86 -38.57
C MET A 76 -3.81 20.10 -39.02
N LYS A 77 -4.56 19.50 -38.07
CA LYS A 77 -5.84 18.85 -38.34
C LYS A 77 -6.84 19.83 -38.95
N GLU A 78 -7.11 20.95 -38.27
CA GLU A 78 -8.03 22.00 -38.72
C GLU A 78 -7.64 22.55 -40.10
N SER A 79 -6.33 22.74 -40.35
CA SER A 79 -5.83 23.19 -41.64
C SER A 79 -6.10 22.18 -42.76
N ILE A 80 -5.90 20.88 -42.52
CA ILE A 80 -6.16 19.86 -43.54
C ILE A 80 -7.67 19.70 -43.78
N GLU A 81 -8.48 19.71 -42.72
CA GLU A 81 -9.95 19.68 -42.85
C GLU A 81 -10.46 20.85 -43.69
N PHE A 82 -9.94 22.06 -43.44
CA PHE A 82 -10.26 23.23 -44.24
C PHE A 82 -9.88 23.05 -45.71
N ARG A 83 -8.68 22.54 -46.00
CA ARG A 83 -8.22 22.29 -47.38
C ARG A 83 -9.00 21.19 -48.08
N ILE A 84 -9.43 20.15 -47.37
CA ILE A 84 -10.35 19.14 -47.93
C ILE A 84 -11.67 19.80 -48.31
N ALA A 85 -12.22 20.64 -47.44
CA ALA A 85 -13.50 21.32 -47.68
C ALA A 85 -13.46 22.39 -48.78
N THR A 86 -12.30 23.00 -49.04
CA THR A 86 -12.19 24.19 -49.92
C THR A 86 -11.32 24.01 -51.16
N GLU A 87 -10.29 23.16 -51.11
CA GLU A 87 -9.23 23.08 -52.14
C GLU A 87 -9.13 21.70 -52.81
N ALA A 88 -9.94 20.71 -52.42
CA ALA A 88 -9.93 19.38 -53.02
C ALA A 88 -10.54 19.38 -54.43
N GLY A 89 -9.81 19.92 -55.40
CA GLY A 89 -10.24 19.99 -56.81
C GLY A 89 -10.19 18.66 -57.56
N SER A 90 -9.61 17.60 -56.98
CA SER A 90 -9.58 16.25 -57.56
C SER A 90 -9.70 15.13 -56.53
N LEU A 91 -10.26 13.99 -56.95
CA LEU A 91 -10.45 12.82 -56.09
C LEU A 91 -9.12 12.20 -55.61
N LYS A 92 -8.03 12.39 -56.37
CA LYS A 92 -6.69 11.91 -55.99
C LYS A 92 -6.11 12.77 -54.85
N THR A 93 -6.18 14.09 -54.99
CA THR A 93 -5.73 15.04 -53.97
C THR A 93 -6.54 14.90 -52.68
N GLU A 94 -7.86 14.71 -52.79
CA GLU A 94 -8.73 14.49 -51.64
C GLU A 94 -8.33 13.24 -50.85
N LYS A 95 -8.12 12.10 -51.52
CA LYS A 95 -7.66 10.85 -50.90
C LYS A 95 -6.31 10.99 -50.19
N GLU A 96 -5.37 11.74 -50.78
CA GLU A 96 -4.07 12.00 -50.15
C GLU A 96 -4.20 12.87 -48.91
N MET A 97 -5.08 13.89 -48.93
CA MET A 97 -5.36 14.71 -47.75
C MET A 97 -6.06 13.91 -46.64
N ILE A 98 -7.00 13.04 -46.98
CA ILE A 98 -7.67 12.15 -46.02
C ILE A 98 -6.67 11.20 -45.35
N LYS A 99 -5.72 10.64 -46.10
CA LYS A 99 -4.65 9.79 -45.50
C LYS A 99 -3.81 10.59 -44.49
N LYS A 100 -3.36 11.78 -44.87
CA LYS A 100 -2.60 12.67 -43.98
C LYS A 100 -3.40 13.07 -42.73
N LEU A 101 -4.71 13.31 -42.89
CA LEU A 101 -5.60 13.60 -41.78
C LEU A 101 -5.65 12.41 -40.81
N GLY A 102 -5.78 11.19 -41.33
CA GLY A 102 -5.74 9.97 -40.53
C GLY A 102 -4.43 9.79 -39.75
N ASP A 103 -3.29 10.07 -40.39
CA ASP A 103 -1.98 10.05 -39.72
C ASP A 103 -1.93 11.08 -38.58
N ILE A 104 -2.33 12.33 -38.84
CA ILE A 104 -2.35 13.40 -37.82
C ILE A 104 -3.31 13.08 -36.67
N ASP A 105 -4.46 12.45 -36.95
CA ASP A 105 -5.40 12.03 -35.92
C ASP A 105 -4.81 10.94 -35.01
N ALA A 106 -4.12 9.96 -35.59
CA ALA A 106 -3.42 8.94 -34.81
C ALA A 106 -2.33 9.57 -33.92
N GLU A 107 -1.53 10.48 -34.46
CA GLU A 107 -0.52 11.21 -33.68
C GLU A 107 -1.13 12.06 -32.56
N LEU A 108 -2.27 12.71 -32.83
CA LEU A 108 -2.97 13.54 -31.86
C LEU A 108 -3.54 12.70 -30.72
N GLU A 109 -4.11 11.53 -31.02
CA GLU A 109 -4.57 10.60 -30.01
C GLU A 109 -3.45 10.12 -29.09
N GLU A 110 -2.30 9.73 -29.64
CA GLU A 110 -1.14 9.30 -28.87
C GLU A 110 -0.62 10.44 -27.97
N ALA A 111 -0.49 11.64 -28.52
CA ALA A 111 -0.06 12.82 -27.77
C ALA A 111 -1.03 13.15 -26.61
N LEU A 112 -2.35 13.02 -26.84
CA LEU A 112 -3.37 13.22 -25.80
C LEU A 112 -3.32 12.13 -24.73
N LYS A 113 -3.10 10.87 -25.10
CA LYS A 113 -2.94 9.75 -24.16
C LYS A 113 -1.70 9.99 -23.27
N ALA A 114 -0.56 10.33 -23.87
CA ALA A 114 0.67 10.66 -23.14
C ALA A 114 0.47 11.83 -22.18
N TYR A 115 -0.16 12.92 -22.62
CA TYR A 115 -0.46 14.09 -21.79
C TYR A 115 -1.35 13.73 -20.59
N ARG A 116 -2.40 12.93 -20.82
CA ARG A 116 -3.30 12.46 -19.75
C ARG A 116 -2.56 11.59 -18.74
N PHE A 117 -1.72 10.66 -19.20
CA PHE A 117 -0.93 9.82 -18.31
C PHE A 117 0.09 10.62 -17.50
N LYS A 118 0.76 11.59 -18.12
CA LYS A 118 1.70 12.48 -17.43
C LYS A 118 1.01 13.26 -16.34
N ARG A 119 -0.11 13.91 -16.65
CA ARG A 119 -0.90 14.65 -15.66
C ARG A 119 -1.40 13.75 -14.54
N LYS A 120 -1.83 12.53 -14.87
CA LYS A 120 -2.25 11.54 -13.86
C LYS A 120 -1.09 11.12 -12.97
N ALA A 121 0.08 10.85 -13.53
CA ALA A 121 1.29 10.49 -12.78
C ALA A 121 1.68 11.61 -11.81
N GLU A 122 1.67 12.86 -12.24
CA GLU A 122 1.94 14.02 -11.37
C GLU A 122 0.96 14.12 -10.20
N LEU A 123 -0.35 13.91 -10.45
CA LEU A 123 -1.36 13.93 -9.38
C LEU A 123 -1.17 12.76 -8.39
N VAL A 124 -0.89 11.55 -8.91
CA VAL A 124 -0.61 10.39 -8.06
C VAL A 124 0.68 10.59 -7.26
N GLY A 125 1.70 11.23 -7.84
CA GLY A 125 2.93 11.60 -7.13
C GLY A 125 2.64 12.50 -5.92
N LYS A 126 1.80 13.53 -6.10
CA LYS A 126 1.35 14.40 -4.99
C LYS A 126 0.57 13.62 -3.93
N ASP A 127 -0.35 12.74 -4.34
CA ASP A 127 -1.08 11.87 -3.41
C ASP A 127 -0.12 11.04 -2.55
N ILE A 128 0.94 10.48 -3.15
CA ILE A 128 1.95 9.68 -2.44
C ILE A 128 2.69 10.54 -1.41
N GLU A 129 3.13 11.75 -1.79
CA GLU A 129 3.83 12.66 -0.88
C GLU A 129 2.97 13.04 0.33
N ASP A 130 1.70 13.39 0.10
CA ASP A 130 0.79 13.76 1.18
C ASP A 130 0.47 12.57 2.09
N LEU A 131 0.33 11.37 1.52
CA LEU A 131 0.17 10.14 2.30
C LEU A 131 1.42 9.80 3.13
N LYS A 132 2.63 10.03 2.60
CA LYS A 132 3.89 9.83 3.34
C LYS A 132 3.98 10.78 4.53
N LYS A 133 3.72 12.07 4.32
CA LYS A 133 3.68 13.07 5.42
C LYS A 133 2.68 12.66 6.51
N ARG A 134 1.48 12.24 6.13
CA ARG A 134 0.46 11.79 7.09
C ARG A 134 0.86 10.51 7.82
N TYR A 135 1.52 9.59 7.13
CA TYR A 135 2.04 8.36 7.73
C TYR A 135 3.10 8.67 8.79
N ASP A 136 4.03 9.59 8.49
CA ASP A 136 5.08 9.98 9.43
C ASP A 136 4.51 10.68 10.67
N LEU A 137 3.54 11.58 10.51
CA LEU A 137 2.83 12.21 11.62
C LEU A 137 2.17 11.18 12.55
N LEU A 138 1.46 10.20 11.99
CA LEU A 138 0.83 9.14 12.78
C LEU A 138 1.86 8.23 13.46
N ARG A 139 3.03 8.05 12.85
CA ARG A 139 4.13 7.28 13.44
C ARG A 139 4.75 8.01 14.63
N GLU A 140 4.84 9.33 14.59
CA GLU A 140 5.24 10.14 15.74
C GLU A 140 4.23 10.05 16.87
N GLN A 141 2.93 10.21 16.55
CA GLN A 141 1.85 10.02 17.53
C GLN A 141 1.89 8.63 18.17
N LEU A 142 2.19 7.58 17.39
CA LEU A 142 2.31 6.23 17.93
C LEU A 142 3.45 6.12 18.96
N LYS A 143 4.59 6.77 18.73
CA LYS A 143 5.70 6.82 19.70
C LYS A 143 5.30 7.55 20.98
N GLU A 144 4.52 8.61 20.88
CA GLU A 144 3.99 9.31 22.06
C GLU A 144 3.08 8.40 22.89
N TYR A 145 2.23 7.60 22.24
CA TYR A 145 1.40 6.60 22.93
C TYR A 145 2.23 5.49 23.57
N ASP A 146 3.26 4.99 22.88
CA ASP A 146 4.17 3.95 23.41
C ASP A 146 4.91 4.47 24.67
N THR A 147 5.48 5.68 24.61
CA THR A 147 6.18 6.29 25.75
C THR A 147 5.26 6.57 26.95
N LYS A 148 4.02 7.04 26.71
CA LYS A 148 3.01 7.19 27.76
C LYS A 148 2.66 5.86 28.40
N LEU A 149 2.40 4.82 27.60
CA LEU A 149 2.10 3.49 28.13
C LEU A 149 3.26 2.94 28.97
N ASP A 150 4.50 3.08 28.50
CA ASP A 150 5.69 2.65 29.25
C ASP A 150 5.77 3.33 30.63
N SER A 151 5.48 4.64 30.70
CA SER A 151 5.43 5.37 31.97
C SER A 151 4.33 4.87 32.90
N LEU A 152 3.11 4.66 32.39
CA LEU A 152 1.98 4.12 33.16
C LEU A 152 2.25 2.71 33.68
N TYR A 153 2.91 1.85 32.88
CA TYR A 153 3.35 0.53 33.33
C TYR A 153 4.42 0.59 34.40
N ALA A 154 5.39 1.51 34.27
CA ALA A 154 6.41 1.72 35.29
C ALA A 154 5.79 2.17 36.62
N ASP A 155 4.78 3.05 36.58
CA ASP A 155 4.07 3.52 37.76
C ASP A 155 3.21 2.42 38.39
N LEU A 156 2.49 1.66 37.57
CA LEU A 156 1.74 0.48 38.03
C LEU A 156 2.67 -0.53 38.70
N LYS A 157 3.85 -0.78 38.12
CA LYS A 157 4.87 -1.68 38.67
C LYS A 157 5.40 -1.19 40.02
N ARG A 158 5.67 0.12 40.14
CA ARG A 158 6.10 0.76 41.40
C ARG A 158 5.03 0.66 42.49
N MET A 159 3.76 0.85 42.15
CA MET A 159 2.65 0.78 43.11
C MET A 159 2.32 -0.64 43.57
N THR A 160 2.45 -1.63 42.69
CA THR A 160 2.09 -3.02 42.97
C THR A 160 3.24 -3.86 43.53
N GLY A 161 4.48 -3.35 43.51
CA GLY A 161 5.68 -4.09 43.92
C GLY A 161 6.00 -5.29 43.02
N TRP A 162 5.34 -5.41 41.86
CA TRP A 162 5.50 -6.55 40.97
C TRP A 162 6.88 -6.49 40.29
N GLY A 163 7.86 -7.19 40.85
CA GLY A 163 9.24 -7.22 40.34
C GLY A 163 10.26 -6.37 41.10
N SER A 164 10.04 -6.08 42.40
CA SER A 164 11.05 -5.54 43.32
C SER A 164 11.72 -6.62 44.19
N GLY A 165 11.88 -7.84 43.68
CA GLY A 165 12.82 -8.79 44.26
C GLY A 165 14.25 -8.40 43.91
N PRO A 166 15.25 -8.65 44.76
CA PRO A 166 16.65 -8.40 44.42
C PRO A 166 16.95 -9.13 43.11
N SER A 167 17.59 -8.43 42.18
CA SER A 167 18.05 -8.93 40.88
C SER A 167 19.13 -10.01 41.07
N GLY A 168 18.69 -11.20 41.49
CA GLY A 168 19.45 -12.43 41.49
C GLY A 168 19.15 -13.21 40.21
N ALA A 169 20.06 -13.10 39.25
CA ALA A 169 20.41 -14.12 38.27
C ALA A 169 19.42 -15.30 38.13
N THR A 170 18.38 -15.14 37.32
CA THR A 170 17.77 -16.28 36.61
C THR A 170 17.50 -15.84 35.19
N GLY A 171 18.16 -16.55 34.27
CA GLY A 171 18.40 -16.12 32.91
C GLY A 171 17.13 -15.74 32.17
N ARG A 172 17.27 -14.72 31.31
CA ARG A 172 16.56 -14.75 30.02
C ARG A 172 16.69 -16.18 29.50
N PRO A 173 15.60 -16.95 29.25
CA PRO A 173 15.73 -18.00 28.27
C PRO A 173 16.15 -17.26 27.00
N MET A 174 17.40 -17.45 26.59
CA MET A 174 17.80 -17.13 25.23
C MET A 174 16.72 -17.77 24.38
N MET A 175 15.95 -16.95 23.67
CA MET A 175 15.12 -17.40 22.57
C MET A 175 15.98 -18.37 21.79
N ALA A 176 15.67 -19.66 21.90
CA ALA A 176 16.26 -20.65 21.05
C ALA A 176 16.02 -20.11 19.65
N LYS A 177 17.10 -19.70 18.97
CA LYS A 177 17.09 -19.49 17.54
C LYS A 177 16.51 -20.78 16.99
N LYS A 178 15.22 -20.79 16.68
CA LYS A 178 14.68 -21.76 15.73
C LYS A 178 15.54 -21.54 14.51
N HIS A 179 16.49 -22.44 14.29
CA HIS A 179 17.05 -22.63 12.98
C HIS A 179 15.85 -22.79 12.07
N SER A 180 15.50 -21.73 11.34
CA SER A 180 14.78 -21.91 10.10
C SER A 180 15.67 -22.88 9.32
N LYS A 181 15.26 -24.15 9.23
CA LYS A 181 15.72 -24.98 8.12
C LYS A 181 15.49 -24.11 6.90
N GLN A 182 16.56 -23.64 6.29
CA GLN A 182 16.51 -23.22 4.90
C GLN A 182 15.94 -24.43 4.19
N GLN A 183 14.66 -24.35 3.82
CA GLN A 183 14.17 -25.21 2.76
C GLN A 183 14.98 -24.75 1.56
N GLU A 184 15.91 -25.60 1.13
CA GLU A 184 16.46 -25.51 -0.20
C GLU A 184 15.28 -25.33 -1.16
N PRO A 185 15.37 -24.42 -2.14
CA PRO A 185 14.36 -24.37 -3.18
C PRO A 185 14.28 -25.76 -3.78
N LEU A 186 13.12 -26.41 -3.66
CA LEU A 186 12.85 -27.62 -4.43
C LEU A 186 13.02 -27.22 -5.89
N GLU A 187 14.09 -27.70 -6.53
CA GLU A 187 14.24 -27.66 -7.97
C GLU A 187 13.15 -28.55 -8.54
N ILE A 188 11.98 -27.96 -8.79
CA ILE A 188 10.93 -28.64 -9.53
C ILE A 188 11.43 -28.72 -10.97
N SER A 189 11.90 -29.90 -11.39
CA SER A 189 12.17 -30.18 -12.79
C SER A 189 10.88 -29.99 -13.59
N LEU A 190 10.98 -29.37 -14.79
CA LEU A 190 9.85 -29.21 -15.71
C LEU A 190 9.19 -30.55 -16.07
N GLU A 191 9.93 -31.65 -15.94
CA GLU A 191 9.45 -33.01 -16.18
C GLU A 191 8.43 -33.47 -15.12
N ASP A 192 8.57 -33.04 -13.86
CA ASP A 192 7.66 -33.41 -12.76
C ASP A 192 6.30 -32.70 -12.85
N ILE A 193 6.25 -31.50 -13.44
CA ILE A 193 5.00 -30.76 -13.68
C ILE A 193 4.16 -31.47 -14.77
N ALA A 194 4.81 -32.11 -15.75
CA ALA A 194 4.11 -32.81 -16.82
C ALA A 194 3.37 -34.07 -16.34
N THR A 195 3.90 -34.77 -15.33
CA THR A 195 3.30 -36.00 -14.79
C THR A 195 2.05 -35.72 -13.95
N ILE A 196 2.02 -34.61 -13.19
CA ILE A 196 0.87 -34.23 -12.36
C ILE A 196 -0.33 -33.85 -13.24
N LYS A 197 -0.09 -33.15 -14.35
CA LYS A 197 -1.17 -32.74 -15.27
C LYS A 197 -1.81 -33.92 -16.02
N LYS A 198 -1.09 -35.03 -16.19
CA LYS A 198 -1.61 -36.25 -16.82
C LYS A 198 -2.54 -37.06 -15.93
N LYS A 199 -2.40 -36.97 -14.60
CA LYS A 199 -3.22 -37.72 -13.63
C LYS A 199 -4.56 -37.08 -13.31
N GLN A 200 -4.73 -35.77 -13.54
CA GLN A 200 -6.00 -35.07 -13.31
C GLN A 200 -6.90 -34.94 -14.56
N GLY A 201 -6.41 -35.32 -15.75
CA GLY A 201 -7.17 -35.27 -17.01
C GLY A 201 -7.60 -36.63 -17.55
N GLY A 202 -7.49 -37.71 -16.76
CA GLY A 202 -7.59 -39.09 -17.24
C GLY A 202 -8.91 -39.83 -17.00
N ASP A 203 -9.83 -39.29 -16.18
CA ASP A 203 -11.11 -39.93 -15.88
C ASP A 203 -12.27 -39.07 -16.38
N SER A 204 -12.46 -39.09 -17.70
CA SER A 204 -13.69 -38.62 -18.36
C SER A 204 -13.93 -39.48 -19.59
N LYS A 205 -14.06 -40.80 -19.41
CA LYS A 205 -14.62 -41.67 -20.45
C LYS A 205 -16.13 -41.71 -20.31
N ILE A 206 -16.74 -41.03 -21.28
CA ILE A 206 -18.09 -41.17 -21.80
C ILE A 206 -18.39 -42.68 -21.99
N GLY A 207 -19.46 -43.15 -21.36
CA GLY A 207 -20.08 -44.44 -21.63
C GLY A 207 -21.34 -44.23 -22.46
N GLU A 208 -21.45 -45.03 -23.52
CA GLU A 208 -22.64 -45.25 -24.36
C GLU A 208 -23.88 -45.67 -23.55
#